data_AF-A0A7K5WXR2-F1
#
_entry.id   AF-A0A7K5WXR2-F1
#
_cell.length_a   1.000
_cell.length_b   1.000
_cell.length_c   1.000
_cell.angle_alpha   90.00
_cell.angle_beta   90.00
_cell.angle_gamma   90.00
#
_symmetry.space_group_name_H-M   'P 1'
#
loop_
_entity.id
_entity.type
_entity.pdbx_description
1 polymer ?
#
loop_
_entity_poly.entity_id
_entity_poly.type
_entity_poly.pdbx_seq_one_letter_code
_entity_poly.pdbx_strand_id
1 'polypeptide(L)'
;LPENRLLPTELRHEALALQKELEAPPPETGNSQDDEYKWAGLEPPKVMVTTSRDPSARLRLFAKELCLLLPGARRMNRGRAELGALVGACRAAGVTDLLVLHETRGRPDGLTVSHLPHGPTAHFTLSGAVLRQEVGGLGGAPLAAPHLLLLRLDSTLGK
;
A
#
# COMPACT_ATOMS: atom_id res chain seq x y z
N LEU A 1 -10.21 -7.89 -40.35
CA LEU A 1 -9.93 -8.81 -39.22
C LEU A 1 -9.36 -10.12 -39.78
N PRO A 2 -8.38 -10.74 -39.10
CA PRO A 2 -7.60 -11.88 -39.60
C PRO A 2 -8.42 -13.15 -39.93
N GLU A 3 -9.60 -13.32 -39.34
CA GLU A 3 -10.45 -14.50 -39.58
C GLU A 3 -11.64 -14.26 -40.54
N ASN A 4 -11.80 -13.04 -41.07
CA ASN A 4 -12.87 -12.64 -42.01
C ASN A 4 -14.29 -13.16 -41.67
N ARG A 5 -14.62 -13.26 -40.37
CA ARG A 5 -15.94 -13.63 -39.88
C ARG A 5 -16.88 -12.44 -39.94
N LEU A 6 -18.17 -12.72 -40.17
CA LEU A 6 -19.23 -11.72 -40.09
C LEU A 6 -19.31 -11.14 -38.68
N LEU A 7 -19.40 -9.81 -38.58
CA LEU A 7 -19.59 -9.12 -37.31
C LEU A 7 -20.94 -9.51 -36.68
N PRO A 8 -21.04 -9.60 -35.34
CA PRO A 8 -22.32 -9.67 -34.63
C PRO A 8 -23.26 -8.53 -35.02
N THR A 9 -24.56 -8.80 -35.09
CA THR A 9 -25.57 -7.84 -35.58
C THR A 9 -25.57 -6.53 -34.81
N GLU A 10 -25.33 -6.59 -33.50
CA GLU A 10 -25.22 -5.44 -32.58
C GLU A 10 -24.10 -4.48 -32.99
N LEU A 11 -22.94 -5.02 -33.39
CA LEU A 11 -21.77 -4.23 -33.77
C LEU A 11 -21.82 -3.72 -35.21
N ARG A 12 -22.73 -4.23 -36.05
CA ARG A 12 -22.81 -3.81 -37.47
C ARG A 12 -23.30 -2.38 -37.63
N HIS A 13 -24.20 -1.94 -36.76
CA HIS A 13 -24.74 -0.58 -36.79
C HIS A 13 -23.69 0.48 -36.42
N GLU A 14 -22.76 0.11 -35.52
CA GLU A 14 -21.69 0.99 -35.02
C GLU A 14 -20.33 0.74 -35.71
N ALA A 15 -20.25 -0.24 -36.62
CA ALA A 15 -19.00 -0.71 -37.21
C ALA A 15 -18.19 0.42 -37.88
N LEU A 16 -18.85 1.34 -38.57
CA LEU A 16 -18.20 2.47 -39.25
C LEU A 16 -17.63 3.49 -38.25
N ALA A 17 -18.31 3.71 -37.12
CA ALA A 17 -17.84 4.61 -36.08
C ALA A 17 -16.63 3.99 -35.33
N LEU A 18 -16.76 2.72 -34.94
CA LEU A 18 -15.69 1.96 -34.27
C LEU A 18 -14.44 1.82 -35.16
N GLN A 19 -14.62 1.66 -36.47
CA GLN A 19 -13.50 1.62 -37.40
C GLN A 19 -12.72 2.93 -37.41
N LYS A 20 -13.42 4.07 -37.41
CA LYS A 20 -12.81 5.40 -37.39
C LYS A 20 -12.08 5.68 -36.07
N GLU A 21 -12.59 5.17 -34.95
CA GLU A 21 -11.91 5.23 -33.65
C GLU A 21 -10.68 4.32 -33.60
N LEU A 22 -10.72 3.14 -34.23
CA LEU A 22 -9.60 2.22 -34.29
C LEU A 22 -8.45 2.73 -35.19
N GLU A 23 -8.78 3.52 -36.21
CA GLU A 23 -7.80 4.19 -37.08
C GLU A 23 -7.07 5.35 -36.38
N ALA A 24 -7.61 5.84 -35.24
CA ALA A 24 -6.86 6.77 -34.41
C ALA A 24 -5.60 6.07 -33.87
N PRO A 25 -4.47 6.78 -33.75
CA PRO A 25 -3.27 6.20 -33.15
C PRO A 25 -3.65 5.66 -31.76
N PRO A 26 -3.30 4.40 -31.45
CA PRO A 26 -3.63 3.86 -30.14
C PRO A 26 -3.04 4.78 -29.08
N PRO A 27 -3.78 5.11 -28.00
CA PRO A 27 -3.17 5.75 -26.85
C PRO A 27 -1.96 4.91 -26.44
N GLU A 28 -0.86 5.60 -26.09
CA GLU A 28 0.41 5.02 -25.65
C GLU A 28 0.20 3.68 -24.93
N THR A 29 0.75 2.60 -25.48
CA THR A 29 0.55 1.20 -25.08
C THR A 29 1.19 0.86 -23.71
N GLY A 30 1.11 1.75 -22.73
CA GLY A 30 1.17 1.38 -21.33
C GLY A 30 -0.20 0.89 -20.91
N ASN A 31 -0.28 -0.16 -20.09
CA ASN A 31 -1.54 -0.60 -19.48
C ASN A 31 -2.34 0.64 -19.04
N SER A 32 -3.45 0.92 -19.70
CA SER A 32 -4.30 2.10 -19.49
C SER A 32 -5.07 2.06 -18.16
N GLN A 33 -4.66 1.17 -17.25
CA GLN A 33 -5.15 1.14 -15.90
C GLN A 33 -4.45 2.28 -15.16
N ASP A 34 -5.25 3.25 -14.69
CA ASP A 34 -4.80 4.23 -13.72
C ASP A 34 -4.28 3.46 -12.50
N ASP A 35 -2.96 3.41 -12.36
CA ASP A 35 -2.26 2.76 -11.25
C ASP A 35 -1.67 3.84 -10.36
N GLU A 36 -2.15 3.95 -9.12
CA GLU A 36 -1.65 4.91 -8.14
C GLU A 36 -0.16 4.69 -7.83
N TYR A 37 0.38 3.50 -8.10
CA TYR A 37 1.77 3.12 -7.90
C TYR A 37 2.62 3.22 -9.18
N LYS A 38 2.13 3.83 -10.27
CA LYS A 38 2.85 3.94 -11.55
C LYS A 38 4.27 4.51 -11.44
N TRP A 39 4.52 5.38 -10.45
CA TRP A 39 5.81 6.01 -10.21
C TRP A 39 6.67 5.30 -9.14
N ALA A 40 6.21 4.14 -8.65
CA ALA A 40 6.96 3.35 -7.67
C ALA A 40 8.33 2.94 -8.24
N GLY A 41 9.38 3.15 -7.45
CA GLY A 41 10.76 2.83 -7.83
C GLY A 41 11.59 4.00 -8.37
N LEU A 42 10.97 5.13 -8.73
CA LEU A 42 11.70 6.36 -9.06
C LEU A 42 12.20 7.08 -7.81
N GLU A 43 11.34 7.20 -6.81
CA GLU A 43 11.67 7.80 -5.52
C GLU A 43 11.56 6.76 -4.39
N PRO A 44 12.43 6.83 -3.38
CA PRO A 44 12.32 5.96 -2.21
C PRO A 44 11.04 6.31 -1.43
N PRO A 45 10.26 5.30 -1.01
CA PRO A 45 9.03 5.55 -0.28
C PRO A 45 9.34 6.18 1.08
N LYS A 46 8.52 7.15 1.46
CA LYS A 46 8.57 7.81 2.77
C LYS A 46 7.42 7.27 3.60
N VAL A 47 7.72 6.29 4.43
CA VAL A 47 6.72 5.58 5.22
C VAL A 47 6.60 6.20 6.61
N MET A 48 5.38 6.52 7.04
CA MET A 48 5.09 7.02 8.37
C MET A 48 4.30 5.99 9.17
N VAL A 49 4.80 5.60 10.34
CA VAL A 49 4.13 4.65 11.25
C VAL A 49 3.59 5.39 12.45
N THR A 50 2.28 5.25 12.70
CA THR A 50 1.60 5.76 13.89
C THR A 50 0.79 4.64 14.56
N THR A 51 0.38 4.86 15.80
CA THR A 51 -0.48 3.96 16.58
C THR A 51 -1.90 4.50 16.70
N SER A 52 -2.76 3.73 17.36
CA SER A 52 -4.02 4.16 17.95
C SER A 52 -3.81 5.25 19.02
N ARG A 53 -4.93 5.85 19.45
CA ARG A 53 -4.95 6.85 20.55
C ARG A 53 -4.58 6.16 21.86
N ASP A 54 -3.73 6.82 22.65
CA ASP A 54 -3.24 6.34 23.95
C ASP A 54 -2.68 4.90 23.92
N PRO A 55 -1.61 4.65 23.14
CA PRO A 55 -1.08 3.31 22.94
C PRO A 55 -0.39 2.75 24.19
N SER A 56 -0.48 1.45 24.37
CA SER A 56 0.25 0.69 25.39
C SER A 56 1.76 0.75 25.15
N ALA A 57 2.54 0.41 26.18
CA ALA A 57 3.98 0.28 26.06
C ALA A 57 4.35 -0.79 25.01
N ARG A 58 3.60 -1.89 24.95
CA ARG A 58 3.83 -3.00 24.02
C ARG A 58 3.60 -2.58 22.57
N LEU A 59 2.52 -1.86 22.27
CA LEU A 59 2.29 -1.33 20.91
C LEU A 59 3.33 -0.29 20.49
N ARG A 60 3.80 0.54 21.42
CA ARG A 60 4.91 1.47 21.15
C ARG A 60 6.21 0.76 20.78
N LEU A 61 6.49 -0.40 21.39
CA LEU A 61 7.62 -1.24 21.02
C LEU A 61 7.39 -1.89 19.65
N PHE A 62 6.21 -2.46 19.41
CA PHE A 62 5.86 -3.05 18.13
C PHE A 62 5.98 -2.05 16.97
N ALA A 63 5.53 -0.80 17.16
CA ALA A 63 5.69 0.26 16.17
C ALA A 63 7.16 0.59 15.87
N LYS A 64 8.06 0.50 16.87
CA LYS A 64 9.51 0.66 16.65
C LYS A 64 10.09 -0.51 15.87
N GLU A 65 9.70 -1.73 16.19
CA GLU A 65 10.11 -2.93 15.47
C GLU A 65 9.68 -2.86 14.00
N LEU A 66 8.45 -2.40 13.73
CA LEU A 66 7.96 -2.21 12.36
C LEU A 66 8.77 -1.17 11.57
N CYS A 67 9.24 -0.09 12.23
CA CYS A 67 10.12 0.89 11.59
C CYS A 67 11.51 0.32 11.27
N LEU A 68 11.96 -0.72 11.96
CA LEU A 68 13.22 -1.41 11.65
C LEU A 68 13.07 -2.37 10.46
N LEU A 69 11.86 -2.90 10.24
CA LEU A 69 11.57 -3.79 9.12
C LEU A 69 11.45 -3.05 7.78
N LEU A 70 10.87 -1.85 7.81
CA LEU A 70 10.56 -1.08 6.61
C LEU A 70 11.65 -0.02 6.34
N PRO A 71 12.38 -0.09 5.22
CA PRO A 71 13.37 0.92 4.88
C PRO A 71 12.69 2.27 4.68
N GLY A 72 13.29 3.34 5.21
CA GLY A 72 12.74 4.70 5.11
C GLY A 72 11.56 5.00 6.06
N ALA A 73 11.11 4.02 6.85
CA ALA A 73 10.02 4.21 7.80
C ALA A 73 10.42 5.07 8.99
N ARG A 74 9.52 5.98 9.39
CA ARG A 74 9.67 6.82 10.57
C ARG A 74 8.45 6.71 11.45
N ARG A 75 8.69 6.69 12.77
CA ARG A 75 7.60 6.67 13.75
C ARG A 75 7.13 8.08 14.07
N MET A 76 5.84 8.30 13.98
CA MET A 76 5.16 9.50 14.48
C MET A 76 4.43 9.18 15.78
N ASN A 77 4.53 10.08 16.76
CA ASN A 77 3.71 9.99 17.97
C ASN A 77 2.28 10.40 17.62
N ARG A 78 1.29 9.58 17.99
CA ARG A 78 -0.12 9.88 17.74
C ARG A 78 -0.59 11.15 18.47
N GLY A 79 -0.25 11.28 19.75
CA GLY A 79 -0.71 12.38 20.60
C GLY A 79 -2.24 12.49 20.65
N ARG A 80 -2.74 13.73 20.78
CA ARG A 80 -4.18 14.05 20.75
C ARG A 80 -4.69 14.43 19.37
N ALA A 81 -3.85 14.34 18.33
CA ALA A 81 -4.21 14.75 16.99
C ALA A 81 -5.32 13.86 16.40
N GLU A 82 -6.27 14.50 15.72
CA GLU A 82 -7.28 13.81 14.94
C GLU A 82 -6.65 13.14 13.71
N LEU A 83 -7.30 12.07 13.22
CA LEU A 83 -6.77 11.31 12.10
C LEU A 83 -6.66 12.19 10.84
N GLY A 84 -7.65 13.04 10.57
CA GLY A 84 -7.64 13.95 9.43
C GLY A 84 -6.47 14.93 9.45
N ALA A 85 -6.16 15.49 10.63
CA ALA A 85 -5.02 16.38 10.80
C ALA A 85 -3.68 15.67 10.56
N LEU A 86 -3.55 14.40 11.00
CA LEU A 86 -2.35 13.61 10.76
C LEU A 86 -2.18 13.26 9.29
N VAL A 87 -3.26 12.88 8.60
CA VAL A 87 -3.24 12.63 7.15
C VAL A 87 -2.86 13.91 6.41
N GLY A 88 -3.43 15.05 6.78
CA GLY A 88 -3.09 16.35 6.22
C GLY A 88 -1.61 16.71 6.40
N ALA A 89 -1.07 16.48 7.60
CA ALA A 89 0.36 16.69 7.87
C ALA A 89 1.26 15.74 7.07
N CYS A 90 0.87 14.46 6.93
CA CYS A 90 1.61 13.48 6.14
C CYS A 90 1.62 13.87 4.65
N ARG A 91 0.46 14.31 4.12
CA ARG A 91 0.36 14.83 2.74
C ARG A 91 1.23 16.06 2.53
N ALA A 92 1.20 17.02 3.45
CA ALA A 92 2.04 18.22 3.38
C ALA A 92 3.54 17.91 3.47
N ALA A 93 3.92 16.85 4.19
CA ALA A 93 5.29 16.37 4.29
C ALA A 93 5.75 15.48 3.12
N GLY A 94 4.86 15.19 2.16
CA GLY A 94 5.15 14.29 1.03
C GLY A 94 5.43 12.84 1.46
N VAL A 95 4.76 12.37 2.51
CA VAL A 95 4.76 10.96 2.94
C VAL A 95 4.02 10.13 1.89
N THR A 96 4.61 9.02 1.45
CA THR A 96 4.01 8.12 0.46
C THR A 96 3.01 7.18 1.11
N ASP A 97 3.32 6.65 2.30
CA ASP A 97 2.51 5.62 2.95
C ASP A 97 2.35 5.90 4.44
N LEU A 98 1.11 5.80 4.92
CA LEU A 98 0.75 5.93 6.33
C LEU A 98 0.31 4.57 6.87
N LEU A 99 1.02 4.08 7.88
CA LEU A 99 0.70 2.86 8.61
C LEU A 99 0.10 3.22 9.97
N VAL A 100 -1.09 2.71 10.26
CA VAL A 100 -1.77 2.89 11.55
C VAL A 100 -1.92 1.54 12.23
N LEU A 101 -1.27 1.41 13.39
CA LEU A 101 -1.33 0.21 14.22
C LEU A 101 -2.42 0.32 15.29
N HIS A 102 -3.17 -0.77 15.45
CA HIS A 102 -4.19 -0.93 16.47
C HIS A 102 -3.83 -2.06 17.43
N GLU A 103 -4.39 -2.01 18.64
CA GLU A 103 -4.25 -3.06 19.63
C GLU A 103 -5.54 -3.24 20.42
N THR A 104 -5.70 -4.45 20.96
CA THR A 104 -6.68 -4.77 22.00
C THR A 104 -5.94 -5.24 23.24
N ARG A 105 -6.08 -4.51 24.36
CA ARG A 105 -5.50 -4.86 25.67
C ARG A 105 -3.98 -5.15 25.61
N GLY A 106 -3.23 -4.30 24.91
CA GLY A 106 -1.77 -4.46 24.79
C GLY A 106 -1.33 -5.39 23.66
N ARG A 107 -2.24 -6.11 23.00
CA ARG A 107 -1.91 -7.04 21.91
C ARG A 107 -2.17 -6.37 20.55
N PRO A 108 -1.14 -6.19 19.69
CA PRO A 108 -1.34 -5.70 18.33
C PRO A 108 -2.25 -6.64 17.56
N ASP A 109 -3.32 -6.10 16.99
CA ASP A 109 -4.39 -6.87 16.32
C ASP A 109 -4.86 -6.25 15.00
N GLY A 110 -4.47 -5.01 14.70
CA GLY A 110 -4.84 -4.34 13.45
C GLY A 110 -3.69 -3.54 12.86
N LEU A 111 -3.57 -3.59 11.55
CA LEU A 111 -2.65 -2.77 10.75
C LEU A 111 -3.43 -2.21 9.57
N THR A 112 -3.49 -0.88 9.48
CA THR A 112 -4.02 -0.17 8.32
C THR A 112 -2.86 0.41 7.53
N VAL A 113 -2.80 0.13 6.23
CA VAL A 113 -1.81 0.69 5.30
C VAL A 113 -2.57 1.57 4.31
N SER A 114 -2.26 2.86 4.29
CA SER A 114 -2.88 3.83 3.38
C SER A 114 -1.82 4.48 2.50
N HIS A 115 -1.97 4.37 1.19
CA HIS A 115 -1.15 5.09 0.23
C HIS A 115 -1.67 6.52 0.05
N LEU A 116 -0.76 7.49 0.10
CA LEU A 116 -1.06 8.92 0.01
C LEU A 116 -0.51 9.46 -1.32
N PRO A 117 -1.12 10.52 -1.89
CA PRO A 117 -2.21 11.33 -1.32
C PRO A 117 -3.60 10.72 -1.48
N HIS A 118 -3.87 10.00 -2.57
CA HIS A 118 -5.20 9.50 -2.93
C HIS A 118 -5.21 7.99 -3.23
N GLY A 119 -4.24 7.26 -2.69
CA GLY A 119 -4.08 5.84 -2.95
C GLY A 119 -5.00 4.94 -2.13
N PRO A 120 -4.96 3.63 -2.41
CA PRO A 120 -5.79 2.66 -1.72
C PRO A 120 -5.44 2.53 -0.25
N THR A 121 -6.39 2.01 0.52
CA THR A 121 -6.20 1.65 1.93
C THR A 121 -6.53 0.19 2.14
N ALA A 122 -5.57 -0.57 2.66
CA ALA A 122 -5.74 -1.96 3.05
C ALA A 122 -5.73 -2.08 4.57
N HIS A 123 -6.70 -2.80 5.12
CA HIS A 123 -6.78 -3.11 6.54
C HIS A 123 -6.54 -4.59 6.77
N PHE A 124 -5.61 -4.89 7.66
CA PHE A 124 -5.19 -6.23 8.00
C PHE A 124 -5.42 -6.50 9.48
N THR A 125 -6.03 -7.63 9.79
CA THR A 125 -6.10 -8.15 11.16
C THR A 125 -4.84 -8.94 11.44
N LEU A 126 -4.11 -8.56 12.49
CA LEU A 126 -2.92 -9.25 12.95
C LEU A 126 -3.31 -10.34 13.96
N SER A 127 -2.79 -11.54 13.76
CA SER A 127 -2.93 -12.63 14.73
C SER A 127 -1.56 -13.23 15.05
N GLY A 128 -1.39 -13.72 16.27
CA GLY A 128 -0.12 -14.35 16.67
C GLY A 128 1.11 -13.42 16.73
N ALA A 129 0.94 -12.09 16.85
CA ALA A 129 2.07 -11.17 16.94
C ALA A 129 2.95 -11.45 18.18
N VAL A 130 4.23 -11.74 17.93
CA VAL A 130 5.29 -11.91 18.94
C VAL A 130 6.34 -10.84 18.69
N LEU A 131 6.69 -10.08 19.73
CA LEU A 131 7.65 -8.99 19.59
C LEU A 131 9.08 -9.51 19.67
N ARG A 132 10.00 -8.85 18.97
CA ARG A 132 11.44 -9.19 19.02
C ARG A 132 11.98 -9.13 20.45
N GLN A 133 11.55 -8.13 21.23
CA GLN A 133 11.95 -7.98 22.63
C GLN A 133 11.49 -9.15 23.53
N GLU A 134 10.44 -9.88 23.15
CA GLU A 134 9.88 -10.99 23.93
C GLU A 134 10.65 -12.31 23.72
N VAL A 135 11.26 -12.47 22.54
CA VAL A 135 12.04 -13.68 22.21
C VAL A 135 13.38 -13.70 22.96
N GLY A 136 13.97 -12.53 23.21
CA GLY A 136 15.26 -12.41 23.88
C GLY A 136 16.46 -12.91 23.06
N GLY A 137 17.67 -12.62 23.50
CA GLY A 137 18.92 -13.17 22.91
C GLY A 137 19.28 -12.69 21.50
N LEU A 138 18.56 -11.69 20.97
CA LEU A 138 18.78 -11.17 19.62
C LEU A 138 19.69 -9.93 19.65
N GLY A 139 20.73 -9.92 18.81
CA GLY A 139 21.61 -8.76 18.62
C GLY A 139 20.92 -7.59 17.90
N GLY A 140 21.69 -6.61 17.42
CA GLY A 140 21.17 -5.51 16.60
C GLY A 140 20.45 -6.02 15.35
N ALA A 141 19.34 -5.39 14.98
CA ALA A 141 18.66 -5.72 13.73
C ALA A 141 19.51 -5.23 12.55
N PRO A 142 19.68 -6.05 11.49
CA PRO A 142 20.37 -5.60 10.28
C PRO A 142 19.57 -4.47 9.62
N LEU A 143 20.24 -3.39 9.25
CA LEU A 143 19.63 -2.21 8.60
C LEU A 143 19.71 -2.29 7.07
N ALA A 144 20.04 -3.46 6.51
CA ALA A 144 20.12 -3.65 5.07
C ALA A 144 18.72 -3.69 4.44
N ALA A 145 18.63 -3.31 3.17
CA ALA A 145 17.38 -3.43 2.41
C ALA A 145 16.97 -4.91 2.33
N PRO A 146 15.74 -5.26 2.74
CA PRO A 146 15.29 -6.65 2.73
C PRO A 146 14.98 -7.12 1.29
N HIS A 147 15.22 -8.40 1.03
CA HIS A 147 14.66 -9.06 -0.15
C HIS A 147 13.20 -9.44 0.14
N LEU A 148 12.32 -9.24 -0.84
CA LEU A 148 10.90 -9.56 -0.73
C LEU A 148 10.61 -10.87 -1.45
N LEU A 149 9.92 -11.79 -0.77
CA LEU A 149 9.43 -13.05 -1.35
C LEU A 149 7.91 -13.09 -1.18
N LEU A 150 7.19 -13.03 -2.29
CA LEU A 150 5.73 -13.15 -2.33
C LEU A 150 5.36 -14.56 -2.81
N LEU A 151 4.63 -15.31 -1.98
CA LEU A 151 4.29 -16.71 -2.26
C LEU A 151 2.77 -16.84 -2.38
N ARG A 152 2.30 -17.36 -3.52
CA ARG A 152 0.89 -17.71 -3.78
C ARG A 152 -0.08 -16.52 -3.69
N LEU A 153 0.32 -15.37 -4.22
CA LEU A 153 -0.56 -14.23 -4.50
C LEU A 153 -0.91 -14.22 -6.00
N ASP A 154 -1.68 -15.22 -6.44
CA ASP A 154 -1.98 -15.50 -7.85
C ASP A 154 -3.28 -14.87 -8.36
N SER A 155 -4.25 -14.66 -7.46
CA SER A 155 -5.52 -13.98 -7.76
C SER A 155 -5.32 -12.52 -8.19
N THR A 156 -6.31 -11.95 -8.89
CA THR A 156 -6.30 -10.53 -9.28
C THR A 156 -6.27 -9.56 -8.10
N LEU A 157 -6.80 -9.96 -6.93
CA LEU A 157 -6.72 -9.17 -5.69
C LEU A 157 -5.38 -9.34 -4.97
N GLY A 158 -4.70 -10.47 -5.19
CA GLY A 158 -3.40 -10.76 -4.59
C GLY A 158 -2.24 -10.07 -5.31
N LYS A 159 -2.41 -9.79 -6.61
CA LYS A 159 -1.49 -9.00 -7.42
C LYS A 159 -1.64 -7.52 -7.12
#